data_AF-A0A6H9YXS1-F1
#
_entry.id   AF-A0A6H9YXS1-F1
#
_cell.length_a   1.000
_cell.length_b   1.000
_cell.length_c   1.000
_cell.angle_alpha   90.00
_cell.angle_beta   90.00
_cell.angle_gamma   90.00
#
_symmetry.space_group_name_H-M   'P 1'
#
loop_
_entity.id
_entity.type
_entity.pdbx_description
1 polymer ?
#
loop_
_entity_poly.entity_id
_entity_poly.type
_entity_poly.pdbx_seq_one_letter_code
_entity_poly.pdbx_strand_id
1 'polypeptide(L)'
;MSEDLDQVYGQLVKRSWQRFDEQRMAREVDDLLVGAVVTAMVAEGNVLIDLNSDGNHHHLRFEHPPTKSRVLFRLTHVTGDVLAAKTLGHYAAVQMGYGEQVQDARTVWQALKSEIKSGFLDVGEPGVMTVDADLTTSYVYVQVELLLDLAPYFADQYTIKYPVLQQHLAAVRQALAKYLRGRITTTVSS
;
A
#
# COMPACT_ATOMS: atom_id res chain seq x y z
N MET A 1 -1.95 54.38 -7.33
CA MET A 1 -1.45 54.13 -5.96
C MET A 1 -2.31 53.12 -5.19
N SER A 2 -3.64 53.29 -5.07
CA SER A 2 -4.50 52.24 -4.46
C SER A 2 -4.58 50.98 -5.33
N GLU A 3 -4.91 51.14 -6.62
CA GLU A 3 -5.09 49.99 -7.53
C GLU A 3 -3.82 49.16 -7.72
N ASP A 4 -2.64 49.79 -7.75
CA ASP A 4 -1.37 49.08 -7.88
C ASP A 4 -1.09 48.22 -6.63
N LEU A 5 -1.40 48.75 -5.43
CA LEU A 5 -1.24 48.02 -4.17
C LEU A 5 -2.29 46.90 -4.04
N ASP A 6 -3.52 47.14 -4.50
CA ASP A 6 -4.58 46.14 -4.55
C ASP A 6 -4.22 44.99 -5.51
N GLN A 7 -3.60 45.30 -6.65
CA GLN A 7 -3.08 44.29 -7.58
C GLN A 7 -1.95 43.48 -6.96
N VAL A 8 -1.00 44.13 -6.28
CA VAL A 8 0.08 43.44 -5.56
C VAL A 8 -0.47 42.55 -4.47
N TYR A 9 -1.45 43.03 -3.68
CA TYR A 9 -2.12 42.22 -2.67
C TYR A 9 -2.83 41.01 -3.27
N GLY A 10 -3.59 41.19 -4.36
CA GLY A 10 -4.24 40.09 -5.07
C GLY A 10 -3.25 39.02 -5.57
N GLN A 11 -2.08 39.45 -6.06
CA GLN A 11 -1.00 38.52 -6.45
C GLN A 11 -0.41 37.78 -5.26
N LEU A 12 -0.22 38.45 -4.11
CA LEU A 12 0.25 37.82 -2.88
C LEU A 12 -0.74 36.77 -2.40
N VAL A 13 -2.04 37.10 -2.33
CA VAL A 13 -3.09 36.16 -1.94
C VAL A 13 -3.11 34.95 -2.87
N LYS A 14 -3.07 35.18 -4.20
CA LYS A 14 -3.03 34.10 -5.19
C LYS A 14 -1.84 33.15 -4.99
N ARG A 15 -0.64 33.70 -4.79
CA ARG A 15 0.58 32.89 -4.55
C ARG A 15 0.53 32.15 -3.22
N SER A 16 -0.06 32.75 -2.19
CA SER A 16 -0.26 32.09 -0.90
C SER A 16 -1.18 30.88 -1.02
N TRP A 17 -2.30 31.01 -1.75
CA TRP A 17 -3.18 29.87 -2.04
C TRP A 17 -2.48 28.76 -2.80
N GLN A 18 -1.71 29.10 -3.84
CA GLN A 18 -0.92 28.11 -4.58
C GLN A 18 0.01 27.31 -3.66
N ARG A 19 0.73 27.98 -2.74
CA ARG A 19 1.61 27.31 -1.78
C ARG A 19 0.86 26.50 -0.74
N PHE A 20 -0.30 26.99 -0.30
CA PHE A 20 -1.15 26.26 0.64
C PHE A 20 -1.67 24.97 0.01
N ASP A 21 -2.10 25.02 -1.26
CA ASP A 21 -2.55 23.83 -1.99
C ASP A 21 -1.42 22.82 -2.22
N GLU A 22 -0.20 23.29 -2.53
CA GLU A 22 1.00 22.43 -2.60
C GLU A 22 1.28 21.73 -1.27
N GLN A 23 1.21 22.46 -0.15
CA GLN A 23 1.40 21.91 1.19
C GLN A 23 0.35 20.87 1.54
N ARG A 24 -0.90 21.18 1.22
CA ARG A 24 -2.02 20.30 1.49
C ARG A 24 -1.92 19.01 0.67
N MET A 25 -1.61 19.12 -0.62
CA MET A 25 -1.39 17.95 -1.48
C MET A 25 -0.26 17.06 -0.97
N ALA A 26 0.88 17.65 -0.58
CA ALA A 26 1.99 16.88 -0.03
C ALA A 26 1.65 16.12 1.26
N ARG A 27 0.67 16.60 2.03
CA ARG A 27 0.26 15.98 3.31
C ARG A 27 -0.86 14.97 3.18
N GLU A 28 -1.74 15.12 2.18
CA GLU A 28 -3.01 14.38 2.11
C GLU A 28 -3.07 13.38 0.93
N VAL A 29 -2.06 13.36 0.04
CA VAL A 29 -2.08 12.50 -1.16
C VAL A 29 -2.13 11.01 -0.83
N ASP A 30 -1.50 10.60 0.27
CA ASP A 30 -1.54 9.24 0.78
C ASP A 30 -2.90 8.87 1.38
N ASP A 31 -3.54 9.79 2.12
CA ASP A 31 -4.92 9.61 2.61
C ASP A 31 -5.89 9.37 1.44
N LEU A 32 -5.73 10.15 0.37
CA LEU A 32 -6.51 9.96 -0.86
C LEU A 32 -6.24 8.59 -1.49
N LEU A 33 -4.98 8.14 -1.52
CA LEU A 33 -4.64 6.80 -2.02
C LEU A 33 -5.24 5.70 -1.12
N VAL A 34 -5.24 5.86 0.20
CA VAL A 34 -5.84 4.90 1.14
C VAL A 34 -7.33 4.73 0.86
N GLY A 35 -8.08 5.83 0.69
CA GLY A 35 -9.49 5.79 0.31
C GLY A 35 -9.71 5.15 -1.08
N ALA A 36 -8.80 5.40 -2.02
CA ALA A 36 -8.82 4.78 -3.34
C ALA A 36 -8.59 3.26 -3.28
N VAL A 37 -7.64 2.80 -2.46
CA VAL A 37 -7.35 1.37 -2.26
C VAL A 37 -8.56 0.67 -1.65
N VAL A 38 -9.20 1.25 -0.62
CA VAL A 38 -10.44 0.71 -0.04
C VAL A 38 -11.50 0.55 -1.13
N THR A 39 -11.73 1.60 -1.91
CA THR A 39 -12.72 1.59 -2.99
C THR A 39 -12.42 0.53 -4.04
N ALA A 40 -11.16 0.44 -4.48
CA ALA A 40 -10.71 -0.53 -5.47
C ALA A 40 -10.89 -1.97 -4.98
N MET A 41 -10.50 -2.27 -3.73
CA MET A 41 -10.59 -3.60 -3.15
C MET A 41 -12.04 -4.03 -2.92
N VAL A 42 -12.91 -3.12 -2.48
CA VAL A 42 -14.35 -3.38 -2.31
C VAL A 42 -15.03 -3.63 -3.65
N ALA A 43 -14.67 -2.88 -4.69
CA ALA A 43 -15.19 -3.10 -6.05
C ALA A 43 -14.81 -4.48 -6.61
N GLU A 44 -13.70 -5.07 -6.15
CA GLU A 44 -13.29 -6.45 -6.48
C GLU A 44 -13.98 -7.53 -5.62
N GLY A 45 -14.93 -7.16 -4.75
CA GLY A 45 -15.69 -8.08 -3.91
C GLY A 45 -15.01 -8.45 -2.57
N ASN A 46 -13.96 -7.73 -2.19
CA ASN A 46 -13.38 -7.88 -0.86
C ASN A 46 -14.17 -7.08 0.19
N VAL A 47 -14.08 -7.50 1.44
CA VAL A 47 -14.63 -6.79 2.60
C VAL A 47 -13.48 -6.24 3.44
N LEU A 48 -13.53 -4.95 3.79
CA LEU A 48 -12.61 -4.34 4.74
C LEU A 48 -12.94 -4.85 6.16
N ILE A 49 -11.98 -5.52 6.80
CA ILE A 49 -12.17 -6.15 8.12
C ILE A 49 -11.36 -5.46 9.23
N ASP A 50 -10.37 -4.65 8.86
CA ASP A 50 -9.54 -3.89 9.80
C ASP A 50 -9.01 -2.63 9.11
N LEU A 51 -9.04 -1.51 9.81
CA LEU A 51 -8.48 -0.23 9.39
C LEU A 51 -7.91 0.48 10.61
N ASN A 52 -6.62 0.80 10.57
CA ASN A 52 -5.95 1.59 11.58
C ASN A 52 -5.04 2.63 10.92
N SER A 53 -5.09 3.87 11.40
CA SER A 53 -4.26 4.96 10.89
C SER A 53 -3.85 5.91 12.02
N ASP A 54 -2.60 6.34 12.00
CA ASP A 54 -2.06 7.41 12.85
C ASP A 54 -1.80 8.72 12.07
N GLY A 55 -2.24 8.79 10.81
CA GLY A 55 -1.99 9.91 9.89
C GLY A 55 -0.64 9.86 9.15
N ASN A 56 0.23 8.89 9.44
CA ASN A 56 1.47 8.67 8.70
C ASN A 56 1.64 7.20 8.26
N HIS A 57 1.05 6.27 9.01
CA HIS A 57 1.00 4.85 8.76
C HIS A 57 -0.46 4.42 8.68
N HIS A 58 -0.84 3.87 7.53
CA HIS A 58 -2.20 3.39 7.28
C HIS A 58 -2.13 1.88 7.10
N HIS A 59 -2.92 1.15 7.87
CA HIS A 59 -2.99 -0.30 7.84
C HIS A 59 -4.40 -0.72 7.48
N LEU A 60 -4.53 -1.45 6.37
CA LEU A 60 -5.78 -1.97 5.86
C LEU A 60 -5.71 -3.48 5.77
N ARG A 61 -6.81 -4.14 6.13
CA ARG A 61 -6.96 -5.58 5.97
C ARG A 61 -8.28 -5.89 5.30
N PHE A 62 -8.20 -6.69 4.26
CA PHE A 62 -9.36 -7.14 3.51
C PHE A 62 -9.47 -8.67 3.57
N GLU A 63 -10.69 -9.18 3.55
CA GLU A 63 -10.99 -10.60 3.34
C GLU A 63 -11.88 -10.75 2.11
N HIS A 64 -11.57 -11.71 1.24
CA HIS A 64 -12.43 -12.12 0.15
C HIS A 64 -13.35 -13.24 0.64
N PRO A 65 -14.66 -12.99 0.87
CA PRO A 65 -15.52 -13.95 1.54
C PRO A 65 -15.63 -15.34 0.89
N PRO A 66 -15.67 -15.46 -0.45
CA PRO A 66 -15.76 -16.77 -1.12
C PRO A 66 -14.56 -17.68 -0.88
N THR A 67 -13.35 -17.12 -0.83
CA THR A 67 -12.10 -17.91 -0.72
C THR A 67 -11.47 -17.84 0.66
N LYS A 68 -11.96 -16.97 1.53
CA LYS A 68 -11.34 -16.62 2.81
C LYS A 68 -9.89 -16.15 2.67
N SER A 69 -9.45 -15.74 1.49
CA SER A 69 -8.12 -15.16 1.33
C SER A 69 -8.10 -13.74 1.85
N ARG A 70 -6.99 -13.34 2.47
CA ARG A 70 -6.79 -12.01 3.02
C ARG A 70 -5.78 -11.21 2.23
N VAL A 71 -5.98 -9.89 2.21
CA VAL A 71 -5.04 -8.93 1.64
C VAL A 71 -4.68 -7.91 2.72
N LEU A 72 -3.38 -7.72 2.93
CA LEU A 72 -2.83 -6.69 3.81
C LEU A 72 -2.32 -5.55 2.92
N PHE A 73 -2.61 -4.31 3.30
CA PHE A 73 -2.02 -3.14 2.68
C PHE A 73 -1.61 -2.18 3.78
N ARG A 74 -0.31 -1.95 3.92
CA ARG A 74 0.23 -0.94 4.82
C ARG A 74 0.94 0.11 4.00
N LEU A 75 0.61 1.38 4.25
CA LEU A 75 1.23 2.53 3.61
C LEU A 75 1.90 3.39 4.67
N THR A 76 3.13 3.80 4.41
CA THR A 76 3.88 4.79 5.19
C THR A 76 4.20 5.98 4.30
N HIS A 77 3.81 7.18 4.73
CA HIS A 77 4.14 8.42 4.02
C HIS A 77 5.64 8.70 4.13
N VAL A 78 6.34 8.84 2.99
CA VAL A 78 7.80 9.10 2.96
C VAL A 78 8.13 10.57 2.66
N THR A 79 7.30 11.26 1.88
CA THR A 79 7.52 12.66 1.45
C THR A 79 6.43 13.63 1.90
N GLY A 80 6.12 13.69 3.20
CA GLY A 80 5.03 14.49 3.77
C GLY A 80 5.28 16.00 3.85
N ASP A 81 6.46 16.46 3.44
CA ASP A 81 6.82 17.88 3.33
C ASP A 81 7.03 18.30 1.88
N VAL A 82 6.77 19.58 1.60
CA VAL A 82 6.80 20.14 0.22
C VAL A 82 8.21 20.11 -0.38
N LEU A 83 9.26 20.23 0.44
CA LEU A 83 10.62 20.22 -0.07
C LEU A 83 11.00 18.83 -0.57
N ALA A 84 10.70 17.79 0.22
CA ALA A 84 10.87 16.40 -0.15
C ALA A 84 10.02 16.05 -1.37
N ALA A 85 8.73 16.42 -1.36
CA ALA A 85 7.82 16.16 -2.47
C ALA A 85 8.27 16.82 -3.79
N LYS A 86 8.79 18.06 -3.75
CA LYS A 86 9.30 18.75 -4.95
C LYS A 86 10.63 18.20 -5.45
N THR A 87 11.45 17.64 -4.57
CA THR A 87 12.81 17.17 -4.92
C THR A 87 12.80 15.72 -5.38
N LEU A 88 12.07 14.88 -4.65
CA LEU A 88 12.03 13.44 -4.90
C LEU A 88 10.83 13.10 -5.78
N GLY A 89 9.66 13.68 -5.51
CA GLY A 89 8.35 13.24 -5.98
C GLY A 89 7.50 12.79 -4.79
N HIS A 90 6.24 12.42 -5.03
CA HIS A 90 5.39 11.87 -3.98
C HIS A 90 5.60 10.37 -3.88
N TYR A 91 6.34 9.91 -2.86
CA TYR A 91 6.60 8.49 -2.65
C TYR A 91 5.96 7.99 -1.36
N ALA A 92 5.51 6.73 -1.41
CA ALA A 92 5.06 5.99 -0.26
C ALA A 92 5.76 4.63 -0.19
N ALA A 93 6.18 4.27 1.02
CA ALA A 93 6.59 2.89 1.31
C ALA A 93 5.33 2.07 1.57
N VAL A 94 5.14 1.01 0.79
CA VAL A 94 3.94 0.18 0.84
C VAL A 94 4.33 -1.27 1.04
N GLN A 95 3.81 -1.86 2.11
CA GLN A 95 3.84 -3.30 2.32
C GLN A 95 2.50 -3.90 1.86
N MET A 96 2.56 -4.81 0.89
CA MET A 96 1.39 -5.57 0.46
C MET A 96 1.54 -7.03 0.87
N GLY A 97 0.48 -7.59 1.46
CA GLY A 97 0.42 -8.98 1.88
C GLY A 97 -0.73 -9.74 1.25
N TYR A 98 -0.52 -11.03 1.03
CA TYR A 98 -1.57 -11.99 0.67
C TYR A 98 -1.52 -13.16 1.63
N GLY A 99 -2.68 -13.55 2.17
CA GLY A 99 -2.76 -14.68 3.10
C GLY A 99 -3.90 -15.63 2.79
N GLU A 100 -3.68 -16.89 3.15
CA GLU A 100 -4.67 -17.96 3.06
C GLU A 100 -4.72 -18.73 4.36
N GLN A 101 -5.92 -19.24 4.68
CA GLN A 101 -6.10 -20.16 5.78
C GLN A 101 -5.60 -21.55 5.37
N VAL A 102 -4.80 -22.18 6.22
CA VAL A 102 -4.21 -23.50 5.97
C VAL A 102 -4.45 -24.43 7.16
N GLN A 103 -4.61 -25.73 6.91
CA GLN A 103 -4.94 -26.70 7.96
C GLN A 103 -3.79 -26.92 8.96
N ASP A 104 -2.53 -26.87 8.49
CA ASP A 104 -1.34 -26.96 9.33
C ASP A 104 -0.43 -25.75 9.12
N ALA A 105 -0.87 -24.61 9.68
CA ALA A 105 -0.15 -23.35 9.57
C ALA A 105 1.27 -23.42 10.15
N ARG A 106 1.50 -24.25 11.17
CA ARG A 106 2.82 -24.39 11.78
C ARG A 106 3.80 -25.07 10.83
N THR A 107 3.40 -26.19 10.22
CA THR A 107 4.25 -26.93 9.29
C THR A 107 4.55 -26.10 8.04
N VAL A 108 3.52 -25.47 7.45
CA VAL A 108 3.69 -24.59 6.28
C VAL A 108 4.60 -23.41 6.62
N TRP A 109 4.42 -22.77 7.77
CA TRP A 109 5.27 -21.67 8.22
C TRP A 109 6.73 -22.09 8.42
N GLN A 110 6.97 -23.24 9.07
CA GLN A 110 8.33 -23.74 9.30
C GLN A 110 9.05 -24.06 7.99
N ALA A 111 8.36 -24.66 7.02
CA ALA A 111 8.88 -24.94 5.69
C ALA A 111 9.23 -23.63 4.94
N LEU A 112 8.36 -22.62 4.98
CA LEU A 112 8.63 -21.33 4.34
C LEU A 112 9.79 -20.57 5.01
N LYS A 113 9.88 -20.63 6.34
CA LYS A 113 10.92 -19.92 7.10
C LYS A 113 12.31 -20.51 6.89
N SER A 114 12.44 -21.82 6.72
CA SER A 114 13.73 -22.47 6.46
C SER A 114 14.28 -22.10 5.07
N GLU A 115 13.41 -21.94 4.07
CA GLU A 115 13.80 -21.46 2.73
C GLU A 115 14.30 -20.01 2.76
N ILE A 116 13.57 -19.09 3.40
CA ILE A 116 13.95 -17.66 3.43
C ILE A 116 15.27 -17.45 4.16
N LYS A 117 15.54 -18.20 5.23
CA LYS A 117 16.82 -18.13 5.96
C LYS A 117 18.02 -18.62 5.15
N SER A 118 17.81 -19.39 4.08
CA SER A 118 18.90 -19.87 3.23
C SER A 118 19.44 -18.81 2.27
N GLY A 119 18.67 -17.74 2.01
CA GLY A 119 19.12 -16.53 1.33
C GLY A 119 19.43 -15.46 2.36
N PHE A 120 20.65 -14.93 2.41
CA PHE A 120 20.97 -13.70 3.12
C PHE A 120 20.16 -12.53 2.51
N LEU A 121 18.91 -12.34 2.94
CA LEU A 121 18.02 -11.27 2.50
C LEU A 121 17.86 -10.27 3.64
N ASP A 122 18.17 -9.00 3.36
CA ASP A 122 17.89 -7.92 4.29
C ASP A 122 16.38 -7.64 4.30
N VAL A 123 15.79 -7.67 5.49
CA VAL A 123 14.34 -7.57 5.67
C VAL A 123 13.98 -6.09 5.63
N GLY A 124 13.39 -5.65 4.52
CA GLY A 124 12.96 -4.25 4.34
C GLY A 124 13.28 -3.65 2.97
N GLU A 125 14.00 -4.36 2.11
CA GLU A 125 14.28 -3.89 0.75
C GLU A 125 13.07 -4.07 -0.19
N PRO A 126 12.81 -3.11 -1.10
CA PRO A 126 11.75 -3.24 -2.09
C PRO A 126 11.89 -4.50 -2.95
N GLY A 127 10.80 -5.26 -3.09
CA GLY A 127 10.74 -6.48 -3.88
C GLY A 127 11.13 -7.76 -3.14
N VAL A 128 11.65 -7.67 -1.90
CA VAL A 128 11.95 -8.85 -1.08
C VAL A 128 10.65 -9.39 -0.49
N MET A 129 10.37 -10.67 -0.76
CA MET A 129 9.22 -11.35 -0.18
C MET A 129 9.56 -11.87 1.22
N THR A 130 8.71 -11.56 2.18
CA THR A 130 8.74 -12.12 3.53
C THR A 130 7.51 -12.98 3.75
N VAL A 131 7.57 -13.86 4.75
CA VAL A 131 6.43 -14.69 5.14
C VAL A 131 6.16 -14.43 6.61
N ASP A 132 4.89 -14.47 6.99
CA ASP A 132 4.43 -14.40 8.36
C ASP A 132 3.28 -15.40 8.57
N ALA A 133 2.99 -15.79 9.81
CA ALA A 133 1.92 -16.72 10.12
C ALA A 133 1.17 -16.32 11.40
N ASP A 134 -0.15 -16.19 11.28
CA ASP A 134 -1.05 -16.11 12.42
C ASP A 134 -1.55 -17.51 12.76
N LEU A 135 -0.87 -18.13 13.74
CA LEU A 135 -1.19 -19.48 14.20
C LEU A 135 -2.53 -19.57 14.94
N THR A 136 -3.05 -18.45 15.45
CA THR A 136 -4.34 -18.43 16.14
C THR A 136 -5.49 -18.55 15.16
N THR A 137 -5.39 -17.86 14.01
CA THR A 137 -6.41 -17.95 12.95
C THR A 137 -6.07 -18.94 11.84
N SER A 138 -4.89 -19.59 11.94
CA SER A 138 -4.33 -20.53 10.96
C SER A 138 -4.11 -19.91 9.58
N TYR A 139 -3.75 -18.63 9.54
CA TYR A 139 -3.39 -17.94 8.30
C TYR A 139 -1.88 -17.90 8.11
N VAL A 140 -1.44 -18.13 6.88
CA VAL A 140 -0.07 -17.86 6.45
C VAL A 140 -0.12 -16.74 5.42
N TYR A 141 0.79 -15.77 5.56
CA TYR A 141 0.89 -14.59 4.71
C TYR A 141 2.23 -14.56 4.00
N VAL A 142 2.22 -14.09 2.76
CA VAL A 142 3.43 -13.66 2.03
C VAL A 142 3.27 -12.16 1.82
N GLN A 143 4.32 -11.41 2.10
CA GLN A 143 4.32 -9.96 2.04
C GLN A 143 5.49 -9.48 1.18
N VAL A 144 5.35 -8.29 0.61
CA VAL A 144 6.42 -7.62 -0.15
C VAL A 144 6.40 -6.13 0.19
N GLU A 145 7.60 -5.58 0.41
CA GLU A 145 7.82 -4.14 0.54
C GLU A 145 7.98 -3.53 -0.86
N LEU A 146 7.38 -2.38 -1.09
CA LEU A 146 7.46 -1.64 -2.35
C LEU A 146 7.63 -0.16 -2.05
N LEU A 147 8.39 0.54 -2.90
CA LEU A 147 8.42 2.00 -2.91
C LEU A 147 7.61 2.47 -4.12
N LEU A 148 6.44 3.06 -3.87
CA LEU A 148 5.53 3.49 -4.92
C LEU A 148 5.68 4.99 -5.16
N ASP A 149 5.87 5.37 -6.42
CA ASP A 149 5.54 6.72 -6.89
C ASP A 149 4.01 6.85 -6.91
N LEU A 150 3.49 7.88 -6.25
CA LEU A 150 2.07 8.14 -6.15
C LEU A 150 1.52 8.81 -7.41
N ALA A 151 2.32 9.58 -8.13
CA ALA A 151 1.86 10.40 -9.26
C ALA A 151 1.11 9.62 -10.35
N PRO A 152 1.49 8.38 -10.73
CA PRO A 152 0.77 7.59 -11.72
C PRO A 152 -0.68 7.26 -11.36
N TYR A 153 -1.04 7.24 -10.07
CA TYR A 153 -2.39 6.91 -9.61
C TYR A 153 -3.37 8.08 -9.65
N PHE A 154 -2.88 9.29 -9.94
CA PHE A 154 -3.68 10.51 -9.93
C PHE A 154 -3.70 11.15 -11.33
N ALA A 155 -4.88 11.56 -11.81
CA ALA A 155 -5.03 12.35 -13.03
C ALA A 155 -4.82 13.85 -12.75
N ASP A 156 -5.30 14.28 -11.59
CA ASP A 156 -5.08 15.59 -10.98
C ASP A 156 -5.01 15.39 -9.45
N GLN A 157 -5.05 16.47 -8.67
CA GLN A 157 -4.91 16.41 -7.22
C GLN A 157 -5.92 15.50 -6.50
N TYR A 158 -7.11 15.26 -7.07
CA TYR A 158 -8.18 14.53 -6.39
C TYR A 158 -8.79 13.40 -7.21
N THR A 159 -8.48 13.34 -8.51
CA THR A 159 -9.04 12.34 -9.41
C THR A 159 -8.13 11.11 -9.48
N ILE A 160 -8.64 9.99 -8.98
CA ILE A 160 -7.95 8.69 -9.00
C ILE A 160 -8.07 8.01 -10.37
N LYS A 161 -6.94 7.50 -10.87
CA LYS A 161 -6.87 6.58 -12.02
C LYS A 161 -7.09 5.13 -11.56
N TYR A 162 -8.33 4.79 -11.21
CA TYR A 162 -8.68 3.46 -10.71
C TYR A 162 -8.17 2.28 -11.56
N PRO A 163 -8.21 2.31 -12.91
CA PRO A 163 -7.70 1.20 -13.71
C PRO A 163 -6.22 0.89 -13.45
N VAL A 164 -5.39 1.92 -13.27
CA VAL A 164 -3.95 1.76 -12.97
C VAL A 164 -3.77 1.18 -11.58
N LEU A 165 -4.48 1.74 -10.58
CA LEU A 165 -4.42 1.28 -9.20
C LEU A 165 -4.85 -0.19 -9.07
N GLN A 166 -6.00 -0.54 -9.64
CA GLN A 166 -6.53 -1.90 -9.62
C GLN A 166 -5.58 -2.88 -10.32
N GLN A 167 -5.01 -2.50 -11.46
CA GLN A 167 -4.04 -3.34 -12.16
C GLN A 167 -2.80 -3.63 -11.29
N HIS A 168 -2.25 -2.61 -10.62
CA HIS A 168 -1.08 -2.79 -9.76
C HIS A 168 -1.40 -3.64 -8.52
N LEU A 169 -2.53 -3.36 -7.84
CA LEU A 169 -2.98 -4.15 -6.70
C LEU A 169 -3.19 -5.61 -7.08
N ALA A 170 -3.84 -5.87 -8.22
CA ALA A 170 -4.08 -7.21 -8.74
C ALA A 170 -2.78 -7.93 -9.11
N ALA A 171 -1.81 -7.24 -9.73
CA ALA A 171 -0.52 -7.81 -10.10
C ALA A 171 0.26 -8.29 -8.88
N VAL A 172 0.37 -7.45 -7.84
CA VAL A 172 1.06 -7.81 -6.59
C VAL A 172 0.34 -8.96 -5.90
N ARG A 173 -0.99 -8.87 -5.75
CA ARG A 173 -1.81 -9.93 -5.15
C ARG A 173 -1.64 -11.26 -5.88
N GLN A 174 -1.65 -11.24 -7.22
CA GLN A 174 -1.47 -12.44 -8.03
C GLN A 174 -0.08 -13.06 -7.84
N ALA A 175 0.98 -12.23 -7.78
CA ALA A 175 2.34 -12.70 -7.57
C ALA A 175 2.48 -13.39 -6.19
N LEU A 176 2.00 -12.73 -5.13
CA LEU A 176 2.04 -13.27 -3.77
C LEU A 176 1.19 -14.55 -3.63
N ALA A 177 0.00 -14.58 -4.24
CA ALA A 177 -0.87 -15.75 -4.23
C ALA A 177 -0.24 -16.94 -4.95
N LYS A 178 0.40 -16.72 -6.11
CA LYS A 178 1.13 -17.78 -6.83
C LYS A 178 2.26 -18.34 -5.99
N TYR A 179 3.04 -17.46 -5.33
CA TYR A 179 4.13 -17.87 -4.45
C TYR A 179 3.61 -18.72 -3.28
N LEU A 180 2.61 -18.22 -2.54
CA LEU A 180 2.04 -18.91 -1.39
C LEU A 180 1.47 -20.29 -1.77
N ARG A 181 0.61 -20.33 -2.79
CA ARG A 181 -0.05 -21.58 -3.22
C ARG A 181 0.94 -22.61 -3.74
N GLY A 182 1.92 -22.17 -4.54
CA GLY A 182 2.97 -23.05 -5.04
C GLY A 182 3.71 -23.77 -3.90
N ARG A 183 3.86 -23.10 -2.75
CA ARG A 183 4.51 -23.66 -1.55
C ARG A 183 3.60 -24.46 -0.64
N ILE A 184 2.31 -24.14 -0.57
CA ILE A 184 1.32 -24.98 0.13
C ILE A 184 1.23 -26.35 -0.55
N THR A 185 1.12 -26.39 -1.88
CA THR A 185 0.98 -27.65 -2.63
C THR A 185 2.20 -28.57 -2.47
N THR A 186 3.42 -28.01 -2.43
CA THR A 186 4.64 -28.80 -2.21
C THR A 186 4.72 -29.39 -0.80
N THR A 187 4.26 -28.66 0.21
CA THR A 187 4.32 -29.10 1.62
C THR A 187 3.27 -30.18 1.95
N VAL A 188 2.14 -30.23 1.25
CA VAL A 188 1.11 -31.27 1.42
C VAL A 188 1.47 -32.58 0.70
N SER A 189 2.38 -32.51 -0.27
CA SER A 189 2.81 -33.66 -1.09
C SER A 189 4.07 -34.36 -0.55
N SER A 190 4.60 -33.88 0.58
CA SER A 190 5.79 -34.40 1.29
C SER A 190 5.41 -34.95 2.65
#